data_AF-A0A8S2TSJ6-F1
#
_entry.id   AF-A0A8S2TSJ6-F1
#
_cell.length_a   1.000
_cell.length_b   1.000
_cell.length_c   1.000
_cell.angle_alpha   90.00
_cell.angle_beta   90.00
_cell.angle_gamma   90.00
#
_symmetry.space_group_name_H-M   'P 1'
#
loop_
_entity.id
_entity.type
_entity.pdbx_description
1 polymer ?
#
loop_
_entity_poly.entity_id
_entity_poly.type
_entity_poly.pdbx_seq_one_letter_code
_entity_poly.pdbx_strand_id
1 'polypeptide(L)'
;MTRFLSTQGDYSLLQCLKPCSRQAFYEARPYIEQGVPHVDPQTMEVPSKYVPRCPRCGGPMFFCVRGGEWFIESAFDDQRHRYHDFVRRA
;
A
#
# COMPACT_ATOMS: atom_id res chain seq x y z
N MET A 1 14.62 1.17 -13.24
CA MET A 1 14.80 -0.17 -12.63
C MET A 1 13.48 -0.93 -12.74
N THR A 2 13.39 -2.01 -13.53
CA THR A 2 12.11 -2.72 -13.81
C THR A 2 12.15 -4.22 -13.52
N ARG A 3 13.22 -4.72 -12.88
CA ARG A 3 13.45 -6.14 -12.61
C ARG A 3 13.63 -6.39 -11.11
N PHE A 4 12.53 -6.30 -10.37
CA PHE A 4 12.49 -6.64 -8.95
C PHE A 4 11.09 -7.19 -8.62
N LEU A 5 10.99 -7.87 -7.47
CA LEU A 5 9.76 -8.34 -6.88
C LEU A 5 9.73 -7.91 -5.41
N SER A 6 8.76 -7.06 -5.06
CA SER A 6 8.49 -6.66 -3.68
C SER A 6 7.70 -7.74 -2.95
N THR A 7 8.36 -8.81 -2.53
CA THR A 7 7.73 -9.99 -1.89
C THR A 7 6.96 -9.67 -0.61
N GLN A 8 7.44 -8.70 0.16
CA GLN A 8 6.87 -8.26 1.44
C GLN A 8 5.95 -7.04 1.31
N GLY A 9 5.72 -6.58 0.08
CA GLY A 9 4.98 -5.36 -0.22
C GLY A 9 5.86 -4.12 -0.30
N ASP A 10 5.22 -2.95 -0.31
CA ASP A 10 5.85 -1.69 -0.67
C ASP A 10 5.19 -0.49 0.04
N TYR A 11 5.99 0.38 0.66
CA TYR A 11 5.52 1.60 1.33
C TYR A 11 5.06 2.69 0.37
N SER A 12 5.40 2.59 -0.92
CA SER A 12 4.85 3.48 -1.94
C SER A 12 3.35 3.28 -2.18
N LEU A 13 2.76 2.21 -1.63
CA LEU A 13 1.36 1.88 -1.76
C LEU A 13 0.66 1.84 -0.39
N LEU A 14 -0.57 2.33 -0.35
CA LEU A 14 -1.54 2.07 0.70
C LEU A 14 -2.57 1.05 0.21
N GLN A 15 -3.17 0.29 1.11
CA GLN A 15 -4.20 -0.69 0.81
C GLN A 15 -5.36 -0.61 1.81
N CYS A 16 -6.55 -1.04 1.37
CA CYS A 16 -7.70 -1.20 2.24
C CYS A 16 -7.48 -2.36 3.24
N LEU A 17 -7.79 -2.13 4.51
CA LEU A 17 -7.74 -3.18 5.55
C LEU A 17 -8.96 -4.13 5.54
N LYS A 18 -10.04 -3.79 4.82
CA LYS A 18 -11.21 -4.68 4.58
C LYS A 18 -11.02 -5.64 3.38
N PRO A 19 -9.85 -5.64 2.74
CA PRO A 19 -9.68 -5.86 1.28
C PRO A 19 -10.98 -5.86 0.44
N CYS A 20 -11.65 -4.70 0.33
CA CYS A 20 -12.95 -4.62 -0.36
C CYS A 20 -12.91 -4.90 -1.88
N SER A 21 -11.72 -4.99 -2.48
CA SER A 21 -11.46 -5.39 -3.85
C SER A 21 -9.99 -5.80 -4.01
N ARG A 22 -9.69 -6.66 -4.99
CA ARG A 22 -8.31 -7.00 -5.40
C ARG A 22 -7.49 -5.79 -5.86
N GLN A 23 -8.14 -4.68 -6.22
CA GLN A 23 -7.48 -3.46 -6.66
C GLN A 23 -7.60 -2.33 -5.63
N ALA A 24 -7.94 -2.64 -4.37
CA ALA A 24 -8.09 -1.63 -3.33
C ALA A 24 -6.73 -1.20 -2.74
N PHE A 25 -5.76 -0.91 -3.61
CA PHE A 25 -4.45 -0.35 -3.30
C PHE A 25 -4.22 0.93 -4.14
N TYR A 26 -3.48 1.89 -3.59
CA TYR A 26 -3.36 3.25 -4.12
C TYR A 26 -1.98 3.83 -3.79
N GLU A 27 -1.49 4.76 -4.60
CA GLU A 27 -0.24 5.48 -4.32
C GLU A 27 -0.30 6.16 -2.95
N ALA A 28 0.69 5.89 -2.10
CA ALA A 28 0.77 6.43 -0.75
C ALA A 28 1.15 7.91 -0.74
N ARG A 29 2.02 8.31 -1.67
CA ARG A 29 2.67 9.63 -1.67
C ARG A 29 1.68 10.81 -1.54
N PRO A 30 0.58 10.89 -2.32
CA PRO A 30 -0.36 12.01 -2.19
C PRO A 30 -0.99 12.12 -0.80
N TYR A 31 -1.28 10.99 -0.14
CA TYR A 31 -1.84 10.97 1.21
C TYR A 31 -0.81 11.42 2.26
N ILE A 32 0.43 10.95 2.14
CA ILE A 32 1.51 11.32 3.06
C ILE A 32 1.86 12.81 2.91
N GLU A 33 2.02 13.31 1.68
CA GLU A 33 2.31 14.72 1.42
C GLU A 33 1.18 15.64 1.91
N GLN A 34 -0.07 15.19 1.87
CA GLN A 34 -1.20 15.94 2.43
C GLN A 34 -1.18 15.93 3.96
N GLY A 35 -0.78 14.85 4.62
CA GLY A 35 -0.83 14.71 6.07
C GLY A 35 0.38 15.28 6.83
N VAL A 36 1.59 15.15 6.27
CA VAL A 36 2.86 15.54 6.92
C VAL A 36 2.87 16.99 7.43
N PRO A 37 2.38 18.00 6.68
CA PRO A 37 2.33 19.39 7.17
C PRO A 37 1.41 19.61 8.38
N HIS A 38 0.58 18.63 8.72
CA HIS A 38 -0.40 18.68 9.81
C HIS A 38 -0.06 17.76 10.98
N VAL A 39 1.16 17.20 11.01
CA VAL A 39 1.65 16.44 12.15
C VAL A 39 1.98 17.41 13.29
N ASP A 40 1.37 17.18 14.43
CA ASP A 40 1.72 17.88 15.66
C ASP A 40 3.06 17.34 16.19
N PRO A 41 4.12 18.14 16.29
CA PRO A 41 5.44 17.67 16.69
C PRO A 41 5.54 17.32 18.19
N GLN A 42 4.57 17.71 19.02
CA GLN A 42 4.54 17.38 20.44
C GLN A 42 3.84 16.05 20.69
N THR A 43 2.71 15.82 20.02
CA THR A 43 1.90 14.60 20.20
C THR A 43 2.25 13.50 19.19
N MET A 44 2.91 13.85 18.09
CA MET A 44 3.17 12.98 16.93
C MET A 44 1.89 12.48 16.24
N GLU A 45 0.78 13.22 16.41
CA GLU A 45 -0.51 12.88 15.83
C GLU A 45 -0.81 13.73 14.58
N VAL A 46 -1.70 13.20 13.72
CA VAL A 46 -2.26 13.91 12.58
C VAL A 46 -3.78 13.98 12.73
N PRO A 47 -4.45 15.11 12.41
CA PRO A 47 -5.91 15.19 12.47
C PRO A 47 -6.58 14.10 11.63
N SER A 48 -7.65 13.49 12.15
CA SER A 48 -8.35 12.35 11.54
C SER A 48 -8.78 12.54 10.09
N LYS A 49 -9.00 13.79 9.64
CA LYS A 49 -9.33 14.13 8.25
C LYS A 49 -8.19 13.86 7.25
N TYR A 50 -6.95 13.75 7.71
CA TYR A 50 -5.78 13.41 6.90
C TYR A 50 -5.39 11.94 7.00
N VAL A 51 -6.04 11.15 7.87
CA VAL A 51 -5.82 9.71 7.95
C VAL A 51 -6.42 9.04 6.69
N PRO A 52 -5.64 8.26 5.93
CA PRO A 52 -6.10 7.69 4.67
C PRO A 52 -7.32 6.78 4.84
N ARG A 53 -8.30 6.96 3.96
CA ARG A 53 -9.51 6.14 3.87
C ARG A 53 -9.66 5.59 2.47
N CYS A 54 -10.14 4.35 2.37
CA CYS A 54 -10.30 3.67 1.09
C CYS A 54 -11.32 4.43 0.23
N PRO A 55 -10.93 4.96 -0.94
CA PRO A 55 -11.84 5.69 -1.82
C PRO A 55 -13.06 4.87 -2.26
N ARG A 56 -12.95 3.54 -2.26
CA ARG A 56 -14.03 2.63 -2.67
C ARG A 56 -15.08 2.38 -1.58
N CYS A 57 -14.67 2.26 -0.31
CA CYS A 57 -15.56 1.79 0.76
C CYS A 57 -15.52 2.62 2.05
N GLY A 58 -14.70 3.66 2.12
CA GLY A 58 -14.49 4.47 3.33
C GLY A 58 -13.74 3.77 4.47
N GLY A 59 -13.39 2.49 4.31
CA GLY A 59 -12.68 1.71 5.31
C GLY A 59 -11.27 2.24 5.61
N PRO A 60 -10.68 1.85 6.75
CA PRO A 60 -9.32 2.23 7.08
C PRO A 60 -8.33 1.64 6.08
N MET A 61 -7.22 2.35 5.89
CA MET A 61 -6.12 1.93 5.05
C MET A 61 -4.83 1.80 5.87
N PHE A 62 -3.92 0.98 5.36
CA PHE A 62 -2.55 0.84 5.89
C PHE A 62 -1.59 0.68 4.71
N PHE A 63 -0.28 0.75 4.94
CA PHE A 63 0.69 0.47 3.88
C PHE A 63 0.48 -0.93 3.28
N CYS A 64 0.70 -1.07 1.97
CA CYS A 64 0.57 -2.32 1.23
C CYS A 64 1.80 -3.20 1.48
N VAL A 65 2.00 -3.55 2.75
CA VAL A 65 3.04 -4.44 3.27
C VAL A 65 2.39 -5.63 3.95
N ARG A 66 3.03 -6.79 3.93
CA ARG A 66 2.51 -7.97 4.63
C ARG A 66 2.43 -7.72 6.14
N GLY A 67 1.22 -7.76 6.70
CA GLY A 67 0.99 -7.64 8.15
C GLY A 67 -0.24 -8.40 8.68
N GLY A 68 -1.03 -9.02 7.81
CA GLY A 68 -2.20 -9.82 8.20
C GLY A 68 -2.97 -10.35 6.98
N GLU A 69 -4.13 -10.97 7.23
CA GLU A 69 -5.02 -11.52 6.20
C GLU A 69 -5.59 -10.44 5.26
N TRP A 70 -5.43 -9.17 5.61
CA TRP A 70 -5.85 -8.04 4.81
C TRP A 70 -4.91 -7.72 3.64
N PHE A 71 -3.68 -8.27 3.59
CA PHE A 71 -2.68 -7.93 2.58
C PHE A 71 -3.17 -8.16 1.13
N ILE A 72 -3.12 -7.13 0.28
CA ILE A 72 -3.60 -7.23 -1.11
C ILE A 72 -2.44 -7.63 -2.03
N GLU A 73 -2.29 -8.94 -2.24
CA GLU A 73 -1.20 -9.49 -3.05
C GLU A 73 -1.21 -9.05 -4.52
N SER A 74 -2.39 -8.78 -5.06
CA SER A 74 -2.56 -8.46 -6.48
C SER A 74 -1.92 -7.14 -6.92
N ALA A 75 -1.46 -6.30 -5.99
CA ALA A 75 -0.61 -5.16 -6.31
C ALA A 75 0.74 -5.57 -6.92
N PHE A 76 1.18 -6.80 -6.69
CA PHE A 76 2.50 -7.30 -7.06
C PHE A 76 2.46 -8.47 -8.05
N ASP A 77 1.29 -8.82 -8.59
CA ASP A 77 1.11 -9.97 -9.50
C ASP A 77 2.02 -9.87 -10.73
N ASP A 78 2.11 -8.69 -11.37
CA ASP A 78 2.97 -8.48 -12.53
C ASP A 78 4.46 -8.64 -12.20
N GLN A 79 4.90 -8.15 -11.04
CA GLN A 79 6.28 -8.33 -10.57
C GLN A 79 6.56 -9.81 -10.33
N ARG A 80 5.60 -10.52 -9.74
CA ARG A 80 5.69 -11.93 -9.40
C ARG A 80 5.74 -12.80 -10.66
N HIS A 81 4.92 -12.51 -11.66
CA HIS A 81 4.96 -13.18 -12.96
C HIS A 81 6.32 -13.00 -13.63
N ARG A 82 6.85 -11.77 -13.70
CA ARG A 82 8.19 -11.51 -14.28
C ARG A 82 9.29 -12.26 -13.54
N TYR A 83 9.24 -12.32 -12.21
CA TYR A 83 10.20 -13.06 -11.41
C TYR A 83 10.12 -14.58 -11.66
N HIS A 84 8.92 -15.16 -11.69
CA HIS A 84 8.76 -16.58 -11.99
C HIS A 84 9.22 -16.95 -13.40
N ASP A 85 8.92 -16.10 -14.39
CA ASP A 85 9.41 -16.31 -15.75
C ASP A 85 10.94 -16.27 -15.84
N PHE A 86 11.58 -15.40 -15.05
CA PHE A 86 13.04 -15.38 -14.93
C PHE A 86 13.56 -16.68 -14.31
N VAL A 87 13.00 -17.13 -13.19
CA VAL A 87 13.41 -18.37 -12.50
C VAL A 87 13.24 -19.61 -13.40
N ARG A 88 12.17 -19.68 -14.20
CA ARG A 88 11.91 -20.82 -15.10
C ARG A 88 12.88 -20.91 -16.28
N ARG A 89 13.51 -19.79 -16.66
CA ARG A 89 14.44 -19.71 -17.79
C ARG A 89 15.91 -19.78 -17.34
N ALA A 90 16.15 -19.80 -16.03
CA ALA A 90 17.46 -19.87 -15.42
C ALA A 90 18.01 -21.30 -15.37
#